data_AF-A0A560FGE3-F1
#
_entry.id   AF-A0A560FGE3-F1
#
_cell.length_a   1.000
_cell.length_b   1.000
_cell.length_c   1.000
_cell.angle_alpha   90.00
_cell.angle_beta   90.00
_cell.angle_gamma   90.00
#
_symmetry.space_group_name_H-M   'P 1'
#
loop_
_entity.id
_entity.type
_entity.pdbx_description
1 polymer ?
#
loop_
_entity_poly.entity_id
_entity_poly.type
_entity_poly.pdbx_seq_one_letter_code
_entity_poly.pdbx_strand_id
1 'polypeptide(L)'
;MTLFPIRDEAASGHPTLVVAWHDRRSRGLHPYPVLTPAGLVLGAGTLLAKRSGDAWAPQALDVDADRLLTLLAVAYRRSPTAAQARHLLAKVDAAGRALAADELVQAAIHLAHAGLGVMPEADVAAHRLFLAETLLDEGMAVEALAKAAGIPLVKYSPDQPRDAHGRWTAGGDSAVAIDSAPYDLAGDGRRAGVVPIGYDGERNWSSSKAGSGNQFKKLRPHPDKPGWTQWKDQNGKDRERPSTKEELEYFANRALRRVPGLFPFTILPGKLLEEQMCQFTPGRCLPDSI
;
A
#
# COMPACT_ATOMS: atom_id res chain seq x y z
N MET A 1 -45.21 -23.04 27.72
CA MET A 1 -43.90 -22.39 27.56
C MET A 1 -42.98 -23.37 26.85
N THR A 2 -42.97 -23.31 25.53
CA THR A 2 -42.11 -24.12 24.66
C THR A 2 -40.80 -23.37 24.48
N LEU A 3 -39.73 -23.89 25.08
CA LEU A 3 -38.35 -23.45 24.88
C LEU A 3 -37.94 -23.85 23.45
N PHE A 4 -37.78 -22.87 22.58
CA PHE A 4 -37.11 -23.09 21.29
C PHE A 4 -35.63 -23.36 21.55
N PRO A 5 -35.07 -24.50 21.11
CA PRO A 5 -33.63 -24.69 21.15
C PRO A 5 -32.98 -23.69 20.18
N ILE A 6 -32.09 -22.86 20.73
CA ILE A 6 -31.17 -22.04 19.95
C ILE A 6 -30.31 -23.03 19.17
N ARG A 7 -30.50 -23.08 17.85
CA ARG A 7 -29.66 -23.83 16.93
C ARG A 7 -28.24 -23.26 16.99
N ASP A 8 -27.34 -23.97 17.67
CA ASP A 8 -25.88 -23.87 17.48
C ASP A 8 -25.48 -24.50 16.12
N GLU A 9 -26.02 -23.97 15.02
CA GLU A 9 -25.63 -24.31 13.65
C GLU A 9 -24.90 -23.11 13.02
N ALA A 10 -23.64 -22.87 13.40
CA ALA A 10 -22.73 -22.00 12.63
C ALA A 10 -21.22 -22.20 12.91
N ALA A 11 -20.80 -23.25 13.62
CA ALA A 11 -19.37 -23.54 13.82
C ALA A 11 -18.76 -24.40 12.68
N SER A 12 -19.52 -24.70 11.63
CA SER A 12 -19.09 -25.49 10.46
C SER A 12 -18.47 -24.64 9.35
N GLY A 13 -18.39 -23.32 9.53
CA GLY A 13 -17.63 -22.45 8.65
C GLY A 13 -16.14 -22.44 9.00
N HIS A 14 -15.33 -22.91 8.04
CA HIS A 14 -14.02 -22.34 7.73
C HIS A 14 -12.70 -22.80 8.37
N PRO A 15 -12.47 -24.09 8.74
CA PRO A 15 -11.08 -24.56 8.83
C PRO A 15 -10.33 -24.31 7.50
N THR A 16 -11.04 -24.34 6.36
CA THR A 16 -10.51 -24.05 5.03
C THR A 16 -10.09 -22.59 4.83
N LEU A 17 -10.87 -21.58 5.27
CA LEU A 17 -10.44 -20.17 5.11
C LEU A 17 -9.32 -19.81 6.07
N VAL A 18 -9.28 -20.39 7.28
CA VAL A 18 -8.16 -20.16 8.21
C VAL A 18 -6.87 -20.68 7.59
N VAL A 19 -6.90 -21.90 7.02
CA VAL A 19 -5.75 -22.47 6.30
C VAL A 19 -5.38 -21.63 5.07
N ALA A 20 -6.36 -21.23 4.26
CA ALA A 20 -6.12 -20.41 3.08
C ALA A 20 -5.55 -19.02 3.43
N TRP A 21 -6.04 -18.39 4.51
CA TRP A 21 -5.49 -17.16 5.04
C TRP A 21 -4.04 -17.34 5.46
N HIS A 22 -3.72 -18.36 6.25
CA HIS A 22 -2.36 -18.61 6.70
C HIS A 22 -1.40 -18.89 5.54
N ASP A 23 -1.80 -19.71 4.56
CA ASP A 23 -1.02 -19.95 3.34
C ASP A 23 -0.74 -18.63 2.62
N ARG A 24 -1.77 -17.82 2.37
CA ARG A 24 -1.61 -16.56 1.65
C ARG A 24 -0.75 -15.55 2.42
N ARG A 25 -0.97 -15.46 3.73
CA ARG A 25 -0.22 -14.59 4.64
C ARG A 25 1.26 -14.95 4.73
N SER A 26 1.59 -16.24 4.58
CA SER A 26 2.97 -16.74 4.59
C SER A 26 3.79 -16.27 3.38
N ARG A 27 3.13 -15.95 2.26
CA ARG A 27 3.75 -15.44 1.02
C ARG A 27 4.17 -13.97 1.11
N GLY A 28 3.84 -13.31 2.21
CA GLY A 28 4.20 -11.91 2.47
C GLY A 28 2.99 -10.99 2.49
N LEU A 29 3.25 -9.73 2.82
CA LEU A 29 2.24 -8.69 2.94
C LEU A 29 2.70 -7.43 2.23
N HIS A 30 1.85 -6.90 1.36
CA HIS A 30 2.06 -5.65 0.64
C HIS A 30 1.22 -4.53 1.29
N PRO A 31 1.84 -3.66 2.10
CA PRO A 31 1.10 -2.61 2.81
C PRO A 31 0.71 -1.43 1.89
N TYR A 32 1.15 -1.45 0.64
CA TYR A 32 0.81 -0.51 -0.43
C TYR A 32 0.43 -1.29 -1.69
N PRO A 33 -0.34 -0.70 -2.64
CA PRO A 33 -0.64 -1.33 -3.91
C PRO A 33 0.63 -1.55 -4.74
N VAL A 34 0.81 -2.75 -5.28
CA VAL A 34 1.99 -3.13 -6.09
C VAL A 34 1.53 -3.74 -7.42
N LEU A 35 2.21 -3.39 -8.51
CA LEU A 35 2.04 -4.07 -9.79
C LEU A 35 2.87 -5.34 -9.80
N THR A 36 2.22 -6.45 -10.11
CA THR A 36 2.83 -7.77 -10.22
C THR A 36 2.48 -8.36 -11.59
N PRO A 37 3.10 -9.49 -11.98
CA PRO A 37 2.70 -10.19 -13.19
C PRO A 37 1.22 -10.59 -13.26
N ALA A 38 0.56 -10.75 -12.10
CA ALA A 38 -0.87 -11.10 -12.03
C ALA A 38 -1.81 -9.88 -12.13
N GLY A 39 -1.30 -8.66 -11.91
CA GLY A 39 -2.09 -7.43 -11.87
C GLY A 39 -1.75 -6.54 -10.67
N LEU A 40 -2.71 -5.72 -10.26
CA LEU A 40 -2.59 -4.82 -9.11
C LEU A 40 -2.92 -5.56 -7.82
N VAL A 41 -1.96 -5.63 -6.90
CA VAL A 41 -2.03 -6.43 -5.66
C VAL A 41 -1.99 -5.54 -4.42
N LEU A 42 -2.75 -5.89 -3.38
CA LEU A 42 -2.71 -5.25 -2.06
C LEU A 42 -2.85 -6.29 -0.92
N GLY A 43 -2.24 -6.01 0.23
CA GLY A 43 -2.35 -6.85 1.42
C GLY A 43 -1.66 -8.19 1.25
N ALA A 44 -2.29 -9.29 1.66
CA ALA A 44 -1.76 -10.65 1.52
C ALA A 44 -2.00 -11.20 0.10
N GLY A 45 -1.62 -10.47 -0.94
CA GLY A 45 -1.76 -10.95 -2.31
C GLY A 45 -3.16 -10.79 -2.93
N THR A 46 -4.04 -9.98 -2.35
CA THR A 46 -5.41 -9.72 -2.87
C THR A 46 -5.33 -8.98 -4.20
N LEU A 47 -6.05 -9.48 -5.22
CA LEU A 47 -6.08 -8.86 -6.55
C LEU A 47 -7.14 -7.75 -6.58
N LEU A 48 -6.66 -6.52 -6.75
CA LEU A 48 -7.49 -5.34 -6.94
C LEU A 48 -7.93 -5.16 -8.40
N ALA A 49 -7.05 -5.52 -9.33
CA ALA A 49 -7.30 -5.53 -10.76
C ALA A 49 -6.45 -6.64 -11.38
N LYS A 50 -7.03 -7.42 -12.28
CA LYS A 50 -6.32 -8.50 -12.97
C LYS A 50 -5.58 -7.93 -14.17
N ARG A 51 -4.53 -8.60 -14.63
CA ARG A 51 -4.01 -8.31 -15.98
C ARG A 51 -4.98 -8.85 -17.02
N SER A 52 -5.26 -8.07 -18.05
CA SER A 52 -6.01 -8.56 -19.20
C SER A 52 -5.22 -9.66 -19.89
N GLY A 53 -5.89 -10.77 -20.19
CA GLY A 53 -5.35 -11.84 -21.01
C GLY A 53 -5.45 -11.56 -22.52
N ASP A 54 -5.90 -10.36 -22.91
CA ASP A 54 -6.10 -10.01 -24.30
C ASP A 54 -4.79 -10.00 -25.07
N ALA A 55 -4.75 -10.75 -26.19
CA ALA A 55 -3.58 -10.87 -27.04
C ALA A 55 -3.06 -9.52 -27.57
N TRP A 56 -3.92 -8.50 -27.65
CA TRP A 56 -3.61 -7.18 -28.18
C TRP A 56 -3.06 -6.20 -27.14
N ALA A 57 -3.28 -6.47 -25.85
CA ALA A 57 -2.78 -5.64 -24.74
C ALA A 57 -2.51 -6.52 -23.50
N PRO A 58 -1.59 -7.50 -23.59
CA PRO A 58 -1.40 -8.53 -22.56
C PRO A 58 -0.91 -7.99 -21.21
N GLN A 59 -0.53 -6.71 -21.18
CA GLN A 59 -0.03 -6.03 -19.99
C GLN A 59 -1.02 -5.01 -19.41
N ALA A 60 -2.18 -4.78 -20.04
CA ALA A 60 -3.20 -3.86 -19.53
C ALA A 60 -3.86 -4.40 -18.25
N LEU A 61 -4.34 -3.51 -17.39
CA LEU A 61 -5.14 -3.88 -16.23
C LEU A 61 -6.62 -3.92 -16.62
N ASP A 62 -7.29 -5.02 -16.29
CA ASP A 62 -8.75 -5.14 -16.30
C ASP A 62 -9.29 -4.66 -14.96
N VAL A 63 -9.89 -3.46 -14.97
CA VAL A 63 -10.32 -2.73 -13.78
C VAL A 63 -11.84 -2.72 -13.71
N ASP A 64 -12.39 -3.54 -12.83
CA ASP A 64 -13.76 -3.38 -12.34
C ASP A 64 -13.76 -2.28 -11.26
N ALA A 65 -14.33 -1.13 -11.62
CA ALA A 65 -14.31 0.06 -10.78
C ALA A 65 -15.02 -0.15 -9.43
N ASP A 66 -16.16 -0.84 -9.42
CA ASP A 66 -16.97 -1.03 -8.22
C ASP A 66 -16.32 -2.04 -7.27
N ARG A 67 -15.77 -3.13 -7.83
CA ARG A 67 -14.96 -4.09 -7.08
C ARG A 67 -13.72 -3.44 -6.47
N LEU A 68 -12.96 -2.68 -7.25
CA LEU A 68 -11.76 -1.98 -6.80
C LEU A 68 -12.07 -1.04 -5.64
N LEU A 69 -13.05 -0.14 -5.82
CA LEU A 69 -13.38 0.87 -4.82
C LEU A 69 -13.91 0.24 -3.54
N THR A 70 -14.66 -0.85 -3.64
CA THR A 70 -15.19 -1.57 -2.47
C THR A 70 -14.09 -2.27 -1.69
N LEU A 71 -13.16 -2.97 -2.36
CA LEU A 71 -12.01 -3.58 -1.69
C LEU A 71 -11.13 -2.54 -1.00
N LEU A 72 -10.88 -1.39 -1.65
CA LEU A 72 -10.16 -0.29 -1.04
C LEU A 72 -10.91 0.28 0.18
N ALA A 73 -12.22 0.45 0.09
CA ALA A 73 -13.02 0.94 1.21
C ALA A 73 -12.99 -0.03 2.41
N VAL A 74 -12.98 -1.35 2.16
CA VAL A 74 -12.80 -2.40 3.20
C VAL A 74 -11.41 -2.32 3.83
N ALA A 75 -10.37 -2.20 3.00
CA ALA A 75 -8.98 -2.15 3.47
C ALA A 75 -8.74 -0.96 4.41
N TYR A 76 -9.13 0.23 3.94
CA TYR A 76 -8.89 1.50 4.63
C TYR A 76 -10.00 1.88 5.63
N ARG A 77 -11.06 1.06 5.74
CA ARG A 77 -12.28 1.34 6.53
C ARG A 77 -12.87 2.72 6.27
N ARG A 78 -12.82 3.15 5.01
CA ARG A 78 -13.24 4.49 4.60
C ARG A 78 -13.76 4.48 3.16
N SER A 79 -14.97 4.96 2.97
CA SER A 79 -15.50 5.24 1.62
C SER A 79 -14.75 6.43 1.01
N PRO A 80 -14.19 6.30 -0.20
CA PRO A 80 -13.67 7.46 -0.92
C PRO A 80 -14.82 8.41 -1.25
N THR A 81 -14.58 9.72 -1.22
CA THR A 81 -15.53 10.69 -1.78
C THR A 81 -15.64 10.52 -3.30
N ALA A 82 -16.71 11.01 -3.93
CA ALA A 82 -16.86 10.91 -5.39
C ALA A 82 -15.69 11.55 -6.18
N ALA A 83 -15.07 12.60 -5.65
CA ALA A 83 -13.87 13.19 -6.24
C ALA A 83 -12.64 12.29 -6.07
N GLN A 84 -12.46 11.70 -4.88
CA GLN A 84 -11.37 10.76 -4.60
C GLN A 84 -11.50 9.49 -5.44
N ALA A 85 -12.71 8.92 -5.56
CA ALA A 85 -12.98 7.74 -6.37
C ALA A 85 -12.61 7.98 -7.85
N ARG A 86 -13.08 9.09 -8.44
CA ARG A 86 -12.71 9.48 -9.81
C ARG A 86 -11.20 9.65 -10.00
N HIS A 87 -10.53 10.32 -9.05
CA HIS A 87 -9.08 10.49 -9.10
C HIS A 87 -8.33 9.15 -8.99
N LEU A 88 -8.76 8.28 -8.07
CA LEU A 88 -8.18 6.94 -7.88
C LEU A 88 -8.29 6.11 -9.15
N LEU A 89 -9.50 6.00 -9.71
CA LEU A 89 -9.74 5.27 -10.96
C LEU A 89 -8.88 5.83 -12.10
N ALA A 90 -8.87 7.15 -12.30
CA ALA A 90 -8.06 7.77 -13.34
C ALA A 90 -6.55 7.48 -13.20
N LYS A 91 -6.04 7.37 -11.97
CA LYS A 91 -4.63 7.03 -11.71
C LYS A 91 -4.35 5.54 -11.88
N VAL A 92 -5.27 4.66 -11.48
CA VAL A 92 -5.14 3.22 -11.72
C VAL A 92 -5.20 2.92 -13.23
N ASP A 93 -6.11 3.56 -13.97
CA ASP A 93 -6.19 3.42 -15.43
C ASP A 93 -4.93 3.94 -16.12
N ALA A 94 -4.40 5.09 -15.67
CA ALA A 94 -3.14 5.62 -16.19
C ALA A 94 -1.96 4.68 -15.89
N ALA A 95 -1.93 4.07 -14.71
CA ALA A 95 -0.93 3.06 -14.37
C ALA A 95 -1.08 1.82 -15.26
N GLY A 96 -2.31 1.36 -15.52
CA GLY A 96 -2.60 0.25 -16.43
C GLY A 96 -2.15 0.53 -17.87
N ARG A 97 -2.37 1.74 -18.38
CA ARG A 97 -1.87 2.15 -19.71
C ARG A 97 -0.35 2.23 -19.78
N ALA A 98 0.30 2.79 -18.77
CA ALA A 98 1.76 2.82 -18.70
C ALA A 98 2.33 1.39 -18.62
N LEU A 99 1.69 0.50 -17.86
CA LEU A 99 2.05 -0.91 -17.81
C LEU A 99 1.86 -1.61 -19.17
N ALA A 100 0.78 -1.28 -19.89
CA ALA A 100 0.53 -1.77 -21.24
C ALA A 100 1.63 -1.37 -22.24
N ALA A 101 2.25 -0.21 -22.02
CA ALA A 101 3.38 0.31 -22.79
C ALA A 101 4.77 -0.15 -22.28
N ASP A 102 4.81 -1.08 -21.31
CA ASP A 102 6.04 -1.55 -20.64
C ASP A 102 6.80 -0.44 -19.86
N GLU A 103 6.12 0.64 -19.50
CA GLU A 103 6.68 1.77 -18.76
C GLU A 103 6.49 1.59 -17.23
N LEU A 104 7.17 0.61 -16.64
CA LEU A 104 6.99 0.23 -15.22
C LEU A 104 7.18 1.39 -14.23
N VAL A 105 8.16 2.26 -14.48
CA VAL A 105 8.43 3.43 -13.62
C VAL A 105 7.28 4.42 -13.68
N GLN A 106 6.75 4.68 -14.88
CA GLN A 106 5.62 5.58 -15.08
C GLN A 106 4.35 5.03 -14.44
N ALA A 107 4.12 3.71 -14.56
CA ALA A 107 3.02 3.03 -13.89
C ALA A 107 3.10 3.17 -12.36
N ALA A 108 4.29 2.99 -11.78
CA ALA A 108 4.52 3.19 -10.35
C ALA A 108 4.30 4.65 -9.91
N ILE A 109 4.70 5.64 -10.73
CA ILE A 109 4.44 7.06 -10.45
C ILE A 109 2.93 7.34 -10.44
N HIS A 110 2.17 6.79 -11.40
CA HIS A 110 0.71 6.94 -11.41
C HIS A 110 0.06 6.35 -10.16
N LEU A 111 0.49 5.16 -9.71
CA LEU A 111 0.00 4.57 -8.47
C LEU A 111 0.39 5.38 -7.23
N ALA A 112 1.61 5.91 -7.16
CA ALA A 112 2.00 6.81 -6.08
C ALA A 112 1.10 8.06 -6.04
N HIS A 113 0.74 8.61 -7.20
CA HIS A 113 -0.16 9.75 -7.34
C HIS A 113 -1.64 9.41 -7.08
N ALA A 114 -2.01 8.13 -6.99
CA ALA A 114 -3.34 7.73 -6.53
C ALA A 114 -3.54 8.08 -5.05
N GLY A 115 -2.46 8.18 -4.26
CA GLY A 115 -2.53 8.66 -2.88
C GLY A 115 -3.14 7.66 -1.90
N LEU A 116 -3.12 6.36 -2.22
CA LEU A 116 -3.66 5.30 -1.36
C LEU A 116 -2.90 5.13 -0.04
N GLY A 117 -1.65 5.61 0.03
CA GLY A 117 -0.86 5.58 1.27
C GLY A 117 -0.55 4.16 1.74
N VAL A 118 -0.16 4.06 3.00
CA VAL A 118 0.09 2.77 3.67
C VAL A 118 -1.21 2.30 4.34
N MET A 119 -1.53 1.04 4.17
CA MET A 119 -2.70 0.42 4.76
C MET A 119 -2.62 0.43 6.31
N PRO A 120 -3.65 0.94 7.02
CA PRO A 120 -3.64 0.97 8.49
C PRO A 120 -3.74 -0.46 9.04
N GLU A 121 -2.98 -0.76 10.11
CA GLU A 121 -2.96 -2.10 10.73
C GLU A 121 -2.83 -3.21 9.69
N ALA A 122 -1.72 -3.16 8.94
CA ALA A 122 -1.60 -3.85 7.65
C ALA A 122 -2.01 -5.34 7.68
N ASP A 123 -1.74 -6.05 8.78
CA ASP A 123 -2.15 -7.44 8.99
C ASP A 123 -3.68 -7.62 9.04
N VAL A 124 -4.34 -6.84 9.91
CA VAL A 124 -5.80 -6.87 10.10
C VAL A 124 -6.51 -6.41 8.83
N ALA A 125 -5.99 -5.37 8.17
CA ALA A 125 -6.55 -4.88 6.91
C ALA A 125 -6.35 -5.87 5.75
N ALA A 126 -5.21 -6.56 5.68
CA ALA A 126 -4.99 -7.65 4.74
C ALA A 126 -5.96 -8.82 4.97
N HIS A 127 -6.26 -9.16 6.22
CA HIS A 127 -7.24 -10.20 6.54
C HIS A 127 -8.65 -9.81 6.09
N ARG A 128 -9.06 -8.56 6.35
CA ARG A 128 -10.35 -8.03 5.84
C ARG A 128 -10.43 -8.07 4.31
N LEU A 129 -9.35 -7.68 3.63
CA LEU A 129 -9.26 -7.75 2.17
C LEU A 129 -9.40 -9.18 1.65
N PHE A 130 -8.72 -10.14 2.27
CA PHE A 130 -8.80 -11.55 1.91
C PHE A 130 -10.22 -12.09 2.02
N LEU A 131 -10.92 -11.80 3.13
CA LEU A 131 -12.31 -12.21 3.32
C LEU A 131 -13.23 -11.54 2.29
N ALA A 132 -13.04 -10.25 2.05
CA ALA A 132 -13.84 -9.50 1.07
C ALA A 132 -13.67 -10.04 -0.36
N GLU A 133 -12.44 -10.30 -0.81
CA GLU A 133 -12.17 -10.91 -2.12
C GLU A 133 -12.83 -12.28 -2.23
N THR A 134 -12.69 -13.12 -1.20
CA THR A 134 -13.28 -14.46 -1.18
C THR A 134 -14.80 -14.41 -1.31
N LEU A 135 -15.46 -13.52 -0.58
CA LEU A 135 -16.92 -13.36 -0.66
C LEU A 135 -17.38 -12.85 -2.04
N LEU A 136 -16.63 -11.93 -2.65
CA LEU A 136 -16.92 -11.49 -4.02
C LEU A 136 -16.74 -12.62 -5.04
N ASP A 137 -15.71 -13.44 -4.87
CA ASP A 137 -15.45 -14.59 -5.74
C ASP A 137 -16.49 -15.71 -5.56
N GLU A 138 -17.10 -15.82 -4.36
CA GLU A 138 -18.27 -16.66 -4.09
C GLU A 138 -19.59 -16.05 -4.62
N GLY A 139 -19.54 -14.87 -5.24
CA GLY A 139 -20.69 -14.23 -5.90
C GLY A 139 -21.49 -13.27 -5.00
N MET A 140 -20.97 -12.88 -3.84
CA MET A 140 -21.60 -11.81 -3.05
C MET A 140 -21.60 -10.51 -3.85
N ALA A 141 -22.76 -9.85 -3.93
CA ALA A 141 -22.88 -8.56 -4.58
C ALA A 141 -22.03 -7.49 -3.86
N VAL A 142 -21.47 -6.55 -4.63
CA VAL A 142 -20.57 -5.50 -4.12
C VAL A 142 -21.27 -4.63 -3.08
N GLU A 143 -22.54 -4.32 -3.28
CA GLU A 143 -23.37 -3.54 -2.36
C GLU A 143 -23.65 -4.30 -1.07
N ALA A 144 -23.87 -5.61 -1.17
CA ALA A 144 -24.08 -6.47 -0.01
C ALA A 144 -22.80 -6.55 0.84
N LEU A 145 -21.64 -6.68 0.19
CA LEU A 145 -20.34 -6.65 0.86
C LEU A 145 -20.09 -5.30 1.55
N ALA A 146 -20.31 -4.18 0.85
CA ALA A 146 -20.12 -2.85 1.42
C ALA A 146 -21.02 -2.63 2.64
N LYS A 147 -22.28 -3.07 2.56
CA LYS A 147 -23.22 -3.04 3.70
C LYS A 147 -22.72 -3.92 4.85
N ALA A 148 -22.28 -5.14 4.59
CA ALA A 148 -21.75 -6.06 5.61
C ALA A 148 -20.48 -5.52 6.29
N ALA A 149 -19.63 -4.81 5.54
CA ALA A 149 -18.42 -4.16 6.06
C ALA A 149 -18.70 -2.87 6.85
N GLY A 150 -19.97 -2.44 6.96
CA GLY A 150 -20.35 -1.17 7.59
C GLY A 150 -19.85 0.06 6.83
N ILE A 151 -19.58 -0.09 5.53
CA ILE A 151 -19.12 0.98 4.67
C ILE A 151 -20.35 1.74 4.20
N PRO A 152 -20.46 3.05 4.48
CA PRO A 152 -21.59 3.83 4.01
C PRO A 152 -21.56 3.84 2.47
N LEU A 153 -22.54 3.17 1.88
CA LEU A 153 -22.83 3.28 0.46
C LEU A 153 -23.36 4.68 0.22
N VAL A 154 -22.64 5.46 -0.59
CA VAL A 154 -23.11 6.78 -1.03
C VAL A 154 -24.26 6.52 -2.00
N LYS A 155 -25.46 6.35 -1.44
CA LYS A 155 -26.71 6.17 -2.19
C LYS A 155 -27.10 7.42 -2.99
N TYR A 156 -26.39 8.55 -2.78
CA TYR A 156 -26.69 9.86 -3.32
C TYR A 156 -25.75 10.21 -4.48
N SER A 157 -26.28 10.30 -5.69
CA SER A 157 -25.68 11.09 -6.77
C SER A 157 -26.54 12.34 -6.99
N PRO A 158 -25.98 13.57 -6.94
CA PRO A 158 -26.74 14.81 -7.17
C PRO A 158 -27.35 14.87 -8.58
N ASP A 159 -26.83 14.07 -9.51
CA ASP A 159 -27.24 14.01 -10.91
C ASP A 159 -28.30 12.92 -11.18
N GLN A 160 -28.80 12.22 -10.14
CA GLN A 160 -29.87 11.25 -10.34
C GLN A 160 -31.17 11.95 -10.80
N PRO A 161 -31.87 11.36 -11.78
CA PRO A 161 -33.11 11.93 -12.30
C PRO A 161 -34.15 12.03 -11.19
N ARG A 162 -34.83 13.18 -11.14
CA ARG A 162 -35.95 13.43 -10.23
C ARG A 162 -37.26 13.28 -10.99
N ASP A 163 -38.32 12.89 -10.30
CA ASP A 163 -39.65 13.01 -10.87
C ASP A 163 -40.05 14.49 -11.03
N ALA A 164 -41.18 14.73 -11.70
CA ALA A 164 -41.73 16.06 -11.90
C ALA A 164 -42.07 16.80 -10.57
N HIS A 165 -42.04 16.11 -9.44
CA HIS A 165 -42.34 16.64 -8.10
C HIS A 165 -41.06 16.79 -7.25
N GLY A 166 -39.88 16.64 -7.85
CA GLY A 166 -38.58 16.78 -7.18
C GLY A 166 -38.21 15.60 -6.27
N ARG A 167 -39.00 14.53 -6.24
CA ARG A 167 -38.73 13.31 -5.46
C ARG A 167 -37.77 12.42 -6.23
N TRP A 168 -37.03 11.63 -5.48
CA TRP A 168 -36.15 10.60 -6.04
C TRP A 168 -37.01 9.50 -6.63
N THR A 169 -36.87 9.22 -7.92
CA THR A 169 -37.43 8.00 -8.49
C THR A 169 -36.54 6.84 -8.04
N ALA A 170 -37.12 5.88 -7.32
CA ALA A 170 -36.40 4.65 -6.99
C ALA A 170 -36.19 3.87 -8.29
N GLY A 171 -35.04 4.06 -8.93
CA GLY A 171 -34.61 3.21 -10.03
C GLY A 171 -34.29 1.81 -9.51
N GLY A 172 -35.28 0.91 -9.57
CA GLY A 172 -35.13 -0.55 -9.71
C GLY A 172 -34.48 -1.36 -8.58
N ASP A 173 -35.30 -2.23 -7.96
CA ASP A 173 -34.98 -3.50 -7.28
C ASP A 173 -34.09 -3.54 -6.03
N SER A 174 -34.71 -3.23 -4.89
CA SER A 174 -35.00 -4.24 -3.85
C SER A 174 -35.52 -3.53 -2.61
N ALA A 175 -36.85 -3.52 -2.48
CA ALA A 175 -37.53 -3.02 -1.29
C ALA A 175 -37.41 -4.06 -0.16
N VAL A 176 -36.59 -3.75 0.84
CA VAL A 176 -36.86 -4.17 2.22
C VAL A 176 -36.82 -2.91 3.07
N ALA A 177 -38.01 -2.42 3.39
CA ALA A 177 -38.18 -1.36 4.37
C ALA A 177 -37.80 -1.93 5.74
N ILE A 178 -36.82 -1.31 6.40
CA ILE A 178 -36.59 -1.49 7.83
C ILE A 178 -36.64 -0.09 8.44
N ASP A 179 -37.66 0.12 9.26
CA ASP A 179 -37.85 1.30 10.09
C ASP A 179 -36.57 1.63 10.87
N SER A 180 -36.08 2.86 10.70
CA SER A 180 -34.99 3.40 11.51
C SER A 180 -35.56 4.43 12.47
N ALA A 181 -35.65 4.06 13.74
CA ALA A 181 -35.93 4.95 14.85
C ALA A 181 -34.77 5.96 15.05
N PRO A 182 -35.03 7.17 15.56
CA PRO A 182 -34.00 8.20 15.71
C PRO A 182 -33.21 7.99 17.01
N TYR A 183 -31.89 8.03 16.92
CA TYR A 183 -31.01 8.26 18.07
C TYR A 183 -30.47 9.69 17.99
N ASP A 184 -30.97 10.52 18.88
CA ASP A 184 -30.36 11.79 19.28
C ASP A 184 -29.12 11.51 20.13
N LEU A 185 -27.97 12.07 19.74
CA LEU A 185 -26.82 12.26 20.62
C LEU A 185 -26.26 13.66 20.46
N ALA A 186 -26.65 14.51 21.41
CA ALA A 186 -25.98 15.74 21.78
C ALA A 186 -24.73 15.45 22.62
N GLY A 187 -23.72 16.32 22.53
CA GLY A 187 -22.55 16.33 23.42
C GLY A 187 -21.34 16.97 22.73
N ASP A 188 -21.21 18.29 22.83
CA ASP A 188 -20.46 19.06 23.84
C ASP A 188 -19.02 19.32 23.38
N GLY A 189 -18.72 20.61 23.29
CA GLY A 189 -17.47 21.15 22.80
C GLY A 189 -16.61 21.65 23.95
N ARG A 190 -15.33 21.26 23.96
CA ARG A 190 -14.29 21.96 24.72
C ARG A 190 -12.99 22.01 23.93
N ARG A 191 -12.69 23.21 23.42
CA ARG A 191 -11.35 23.63 22.99
C ARG A 191 -10.55 24.01 24.24
N ALA A 192 -9.46 23.30 24.51
CA ALA A 192 -8.45 23.70 25.48
C ALA A 192 -7.20 24.20 24.73
N GLY A 193 -6.74 25.39 25.12
CA GLY A 193 -5.64 26.12 24.51
C GLY A 193 -4.28 25.47 24.74
N VAL A 194 -3.44 25.52 23.70
CA VAL A 194 -2.03 25.15 23.74
C VAL A 194 -1.21 26.44 23.84
N VAL A 195 -0.41 26.54 24.89
CA VAL A 195 0.58 27.61 25.11
C VAL A 195 1.84 27.29 24.30
N PRO A 196 2.47 28.26 23.61
CA PRO A 196 3.71 27.99 22.88
C PRO A 196 4.89 27.85 23.86
N ILE A 197 5.56 26.70 23.78
CA ILE A 197 6.82 26.41 24.46
C ILE A 197 7.92 27.25 23.79
N GLY A 198 8.63 28.03 24.60
CA GLY A 198 9.79 28.82 24.17
C GLY A 198 10.92 27.95 23.65
N TYR A 199 11.58 28.45 22.60
CA TYR A 199 12.76 27.86 22.00
C TYR A 199 14.00 28.47 22.66
N ASP A 200 14.69 27.72 23.52
CA ASP A 200 16.03 28.01 23.98
C ASP A 200 17.04 27.19 23.15
N GLY A 201 17.92 27.91 22.47
CA GLY A 201 19.03 27.32 21.73
C GLY A 201 20.00 26.61 22.67
N GLU A 202 20.70 25.62 22.11
CA GLU A 202 21.83 24.92 22.73
C GLU A 202 21.47 23.81 23.75
N ARG A 203 20.90 22.71 23.24
CA ARG A 203 21.19 21.34 23.73
C ARG A 203 20.62 20.26 22.80
N ASN A 204 21.35 19.15 22.69
CA ASN A 204 21.01 17.84 22.07
C ASN A 204 21.31 17.62 20.57
N TRP A 205 22.60 17.47 20.23
CA TRP A 205 23.03 16.68 19.07
C TRP A 205 23.23 15.18 19.42
N SER A 206 23.20 14.80 20.70
CA SER A 206 23.33 13.40 21.13
C SER A 206 22.09 12.95 21.90
N SER A 207 21.53 11.82 21.47
CA SER A 207 20.41 11.10 22.08
C SER A 207 18.99 11.63 21.84
N SER A 208 18.51 11.53 20.59
CA SER A 208 17.11 11.15 20.39
C SER A 208 17.02 10.08 19.30
N LYS A 209 16.59 8.92 19.77
CA LYS A 209 16.28 7.67 19.08
C LYS A 209 15.61 7.93 17.71
N ALA A 210 16.23 7.38 16.66
CA ALA A 210 15.71 7.16 15.31
C ALA A 210 14.32 7.76 14.99
N GLY A 211 14.29 8.95 14.39
CA GLY A 211 13.00 9.61 14.14
C GLY A 211 13.02 10.87 13.28
N SER A 212 13.85 10.99 12.24
CA SER A 212 13.44 11.76 11.05
C SER A 212 14.30 11.43 9.83
N GLY A 213 13.68 10.94 8.75
CA GLY A 213 14.34 10.58 7.49
C GLY A 213 14.98 11.76 6.73
N ASN A 214 14.96 12.97 7.30
CA ASN A 214 15.58 14.16 6.69
C ASN A 214 17.04 14.39 7.12
N GLN A 215 17.53 13.73 8.18
CA GLN A 215 18.90 13.95 8.67
C GLN A 215 19.97 13.28 7.77
N PHE A 216 19.65 12.17 7.12
CA PHE A 216 20.59 11.46 6.23
C PHE A 216 20.81 12.11 4.85
N LYS A 217 20.05 13.16 4.51
CA LYS A 217 20.19 13.83 3.20
C LYS A 217 21.46 14.67 3.09
N LYS A 218 22.01 15.12 4.22
CA LYS A 218 23.25 15.92 4.27
C LYS A 218 24.52 15.05 4.38
N LEU A 219 24.35 13.76 4.69
CA LEU A 219 25.44 12.80 4.80
C LEU A 219 25.79 12.25 3.42
N ARG A 220 27.09 12.13 3.14
CA ARG A 220 27.62 11.53 1.91
C ARG A 220 28.69 10.49 2.27
N PRO A 221 28.80 9.40 1.52
CA PRO A 221 29.96 8.52 1.66
C PRO A 221 31.24 9.30 1.32
N HIS A 222 32.32 9.00 2.03
CA HIS A 222 33.64 9.58 1.76
C HIS A 222 34.22 8.94 0.47
N PRO A 223 34.69 9.72 -0.52
CA PRO A 223 35.15 9.18 -1.80
C PRO A 223 36.40 8.31 -1.65
N ASP A 224 37.35 8.73 -0.82
CA ASP A 224 38.67 8.08 -0.72
C ASP A 224 38.82 7.15 0.49
N LYS A 225 37.78 7.02 1.33
CA LYS A 225 37.80 6.24 2.59
C LYS A 225 36.55 5.37 2.68
N PRO A 226 36.58 4.13 2.17
CA PRO A 226 35.45 3.23 2.27
C PRO A 226 35.11 3.01 3.75
N GLY A 227 33.81 3.02 4.07
CA GLY A 227 33.35 2.91 5.45
C GLY A 227 33.31 4.23 6.23
N TRP A 228 33.59 5.38 5.61
CA TRP A 228 33.49 6.70 6.25
C TRP A 228 32.36 7.56 5.66
N THR A 229 31.79 8.41 6.51
CA THR A 229 30.75 9.38 6.15
C THR A 229 31.28 10.80 6.35
N GLN A 230 31.01 11.67 5.39
CA GLN A 230 31.34 13.09 5.44
C GLN A 230 30.10 13.99 5.39
N TRP A 231 30.17 15.14 6.06
CA TRP A 231 29.14 16.17 6.06
C TRP A 231 29.74 17.56 6.31
N LYS A 232 28.97 18.62 6.03
CA LYS A 232 29.32 19.99 6.41
C LYS A 232 28.67 20.37 7.74
N ASP A 233 29.44 20.92 8.66
CA ASP A 233 28.90 21.51 9.89
C ASP A 233 28.19 22.85 9.62
N GLN A 234 27.63 23.47 10.67
CA GLN A 234 26.91 24.74 10.55
C GLN A 234 27.78 25.91 10.06
N ASN A 235 29.10 25.78 10.17
CA ASN A 235 30.07 26.76 9.68
C ASN A 235 30.58 26.41 8.27
N GLY A 236 30.01 25.39 7.63
CA GLY A 236 30.39 24.93 6.30
C GLY A 236 31.70 24.16 6.24
N LYS A 237 32.31 23.82 7.39
CA LYS A 237 33.54 23.02 7.44
C LYS A 237 33.21 21.55 7.23
N ASP A 238 34.03 20.86 6.46
CA ASP A 238 33.91 19.43 6.24
C ASP A 238 34.29 18.67 7.52
N ARG A 239 33.46 17.71 7.88
CA ARG A 239 33.62 16.79 9.00
C ARG A 239 33.48 15.37 8.47
N GLU A 240 34.25 14.45 9.04
CA GLU A 240 34.20 13.04 8.69
C GLU A 240 34.20 12.17 9.95
N ARG A 241 33.60 10.98 9.86
CA ARG A 241 33.63 9.95 10.89
C ARG A 241 33.43 8.56 10.27
N PRO A 242 33.81 7.47 10.96
CA PRO A 242 33.42 6.12 10.57
C PRO A 242 31.90 6.01 10.47
N SER A 243 31.42 5.42 9.36
CA SER A 243 30.01 5.20 9.11
C SER A 243 29.43 4.20 10.11
N THR A 244 28.22 4.48 10.58
CA THR A 244 27.42 3.48 11.30
C THR A 244 26.91 2.40 10.34
N LYS A 245 26.48 1.27 10.90
CA LYS A 245 25.91 0.16 10.12
C LYS A 245 24.69 0.64 9.32
N GLU A 246 23.82 1.45 9.93
CA GLU A 246 22.62 1.98 9.32
C GLU A 246 22.93 2.95 8.16
N GLU A 247 23.99 3.76 8.28
CA GLU A 247 24.45 4.63 7.20
C GLU A 247 25.00 3.83 6.01
N LEU A 248 25.75 2.76 6.27
CA LEU A 248 26.26 1.87 5.22
C LEU A 248 25.11 1.19 4.47
N GLU A 249 24.11 0.67 5.20
CA GLU A 249 22.90 0.08 4.61
C GLU A 249 22.12 1.12 3.78
N TYR A 250 22.00 2.36 4.28
CA TYR A 250 21.35 3.44 3.54
C TYR A 250 22.11 3.79 2.25
N PHE A 251 23.45 3.91 2.30
CA PHE A 251 24.24 4.22 1.11
C PHE A 251 24.21 3.09 0.08
N ALA A 252 24.28 1.82 0.52
CA ALA A 252 24.15 0.67 -0.36
C ALA A 252 22.80 0.68 -1.09
N ASN A 253 21.70 0.83 -0.36
CA ASN A 253 20.35 0.91 -0.92
C ASN A 253 20.19 2.10 -1.88
N ARG A 254 20.81 3.25 -1.58
CA ARG A 254 20.77 4.43 -2.43
C ARG A 254 21.60 4.27 -3.71
N ALA A 255 22.74 3.58 -3.64
CA ALA A 255 23.58 3.27 -4.80
C ALA A 255 22.87 2.30 -5.76
N LEU A 256 22.23 1.26 -5.21
CA LEU A 256 21.43 0.30 -5.99
C LEU A 256 20.29 0.97 -6.76
N ARG A 257 19.66 2.02 -6.20
CA ARG A 257 18.61 2.79 -6.90
C ARG A 257 19.12 3.70 -8.02
N ARG A 258 20.43 3.94 -8.13
CA ARG A 258 21.04 4.84 -9.13
C ARG A 258 21.64 4.10 -10.32
N VAL A 259 21.65 2.77 -10.33
CA VAL A 259 22.10 1.97 -11.47
C VAL A 259 20.85 1.56 -12.27
N PRO A 260 20.48 2.29 -13.35
CA PRO A 260 19.42 1.83 -14.22
C PRO A 260 19.85 0.52 -14.90
N GLY A 261 19.02 -0.53 -14.78
CA GLY A 261 19.23 -1.81 -15.48
C GLY A 261 19.65 -3.02 -14.62
N LEU A 262 19.83 -2.86 -13.30
CA LEU A 262 20.11 -3.99 -12.39
C LEU A 262 19.05 -4.05 -11.29
N PHE A 263 17.99 -4.82 -11.52
CA PHE A 263 17.14 -5.30 -10.43
C PHE A 263 17.86 -6.45 -9.69
N PRO A 264 17.65 -6.59 -8.37
CA PRO A 264 18.43 -7.51 -7.57
C PRO A 264 18.00 -8.95 -7.87
N PHE A 265 18.95 -9.77 -8.32
CA PHE A 265 18.90 -11.19 -8.02
C PHE A 265 18.89 -11.33 -6.50
N THR A 266 17.88 -12.04 -5.99
CA THR A 266 17.83 -12.48 -4.60
C THR A 266 19.13 -13.21 -4.28
N ILE A 267 19.99 -12.61 -3.45
CA ILE A 267 21.17 -13.28 -2.91
C ILE A 267 20.65 -14.40 -1.99
N LEU A 268 20.73 -15.64 -2.45
CA LEU A 268 20.61 -16.81 -1.59
C LEU A 268 21.79 -16.80 -0.61
N PRO A 269 21.57 -17.09 0.68
CA PRO A 269 22.64 -17.12 1.66
C PRO A 269 23.46 -18.42 1.47
N GLY A 270 24.71 -18.29 1.00
CA GLY A 270 25.66 -19.40 1.10
C GLY A 270 26.73 -19.38 0.02
N LYS A 271 27.94 -18.97 0.41
CA LYS A 271 29.24 -19.23 -0.24
C LYS A 271 29.33 -18.87 -1.73
N LEU A 272 29.77 -17.65 -2.03
CA LEU A 272 30.62 -17.30 -3.19
C LEU A 272 30.83 -15.78 -3.21
N LEU A 273 31.65 -15.28 -2.29
CA LEU A 273 32.03 -13.85 -2.26
C LEU A 273 33.50 -13.60 -2.64
N GLU A 274 34.30 -14.65 -2.83
CA GLU A 274 35.71 -14.50 -3.25
C GLU A 274 35.92 -14.56 -4.78
N GLU A 275 35.09 -15.26 -5.55
CA GLU A 275 35.34 -15.40 -7.00
C GLU A 275 34.76 -14.26 -7.86
N GLN A 276 33.78 -13.50 -7.37
CA GLN A 276 33.13 -12.46 -8.19
C GLN A 276 33.82 -11.09 -8.16
N MET A 277 34.84 -10.89 -7.31
CA MET A 277 35.59 -9.63 -7.26
C MET A 277 36.68 -9.49 -8.33
N CYS A 278 37.06 -10.56 -9.04
CA CYS A 278 38.09 -10.48 -10.08
C CYS A 278 37.61 -10.00 -11.46
N GLN A 279 36.30 -9.88 -11.70
CA GLN A 279 35.78 -9.59 -13.05
C GLN A 279 35.54 -8.09 -13.36
N PHE A 280 35.77 -7.17 -12.42
CA PHE A 280 35.37 -5.76 -12.60
C PHE A 280 36.50 -4.72 -12.64
N THR A 281 37.75 -5.15 -12.80
CA THR A 281 38.87 -4.23 -13.13
C THR A 281 39.44 -4.54 -14.51
N PRO A 282 39.28 -3.67 -15.52
CA PRO A 282 40.00 -3.81 -16.77
C PRO A 282 41.46 -3.45 -16.52
N GLY A 283 42.36 -4.44 -16.53
CA GLY A 283 43.79 -4.16 -16.68
C GLY A 283 44.82 -5.04 -16.00
N ARG A 284 44.48 -6.10 -15.25
CA ARG A 284 45.50 -7.04 -14.73
C ARG A 284 44.96 -8.45 -14.49
N CYS A 285 45.12 -9.32 -15.48
CA CYS A 285 45.33 -10.75 -15.25
C CYS A 285 46.43 -11.20 -16.23
N LEU A 286 47.68 -11.24 -15.74
CA LEU A 286 48.73 -12.07 -16.35
C LEU A 286 48.45 -13.52 -15.94
N PRO A 287 48.49 -14.50 -16.85
CA PRO A 287 48.49 -15.89 -16.46
C PRO A 287 49.90 -16.27 -15.99
N ASP A 288 50.03 -16.65 -14.72
CA ASP A 288 51.22 -17.38 -14.28
C ASP A 288 51.17 -18.79 -14.87
N SER A 289 52.31 -19.15 -15.43
CA SER A 289 52.60 -20.46 -16.00
C SER A 289 53.00 -21.44 -14.90
N ILE A 290 52.61 -22.70 -15.10
CA ILE A 290 53.04 -23.99 -14.52
C ILE A 290 51.87 -24.72 -13.85
#